data_AF-A0AA93B6X7-F1
#
_entry.id   AF-A0AA93B6X7-F1
#
_cell.length_a   1.000
_cell.length_b   1.000
_cell.length_c   1.000
_cell.angle_alpha   90.00
_cell.angle_beta   90.00
_cell.angle_gamma   90.00
#
_symmetry.space_group_name_H-M   'P 1'
#
loop_
_entity.id
_entity.type
_entity.pdbx_description
1 polymer ?
#
loop_
_entity_poly.entity_id
_entity_poly.type
_entity_poly.pdbx_seq_one_letter_code
_entity_poly.pdbx_strand_id
1 'polypeptide(L)'
;MERKEQTGHICRWMALGIMTAIVIVGCTIVIGLFEWRDRKEIECRNAELHQWRKNVHDLNLHITELSLLGEMVADWDSTDVNEYHSLRLEVDSMLEGIAGICPKEDSDTICRLLAEKEQLLRDIKDAMQDLNATQEKLTAEVPRIVEQNKTESKRLSAMPQQAKPKKRGFFSRLFGKKENAVTTGNRLTQTEKMLTNLNQTVVAKHHQQSRKVVEILDSLGNRNEGINKQLQKVISIADENVDKGIKVRERQIADLEGNYTYYYIGMIGSIVR
;
A
#
# COMPACT_ATOMS: atom_id res chain seq x y z
N MET A 1 -7.74 -94.26 27.73
CA MET A 1 -8.56 -93.04 27.82
C MET A 1 -7.70 -91.77 27.75
N GLU A 2 -6.43 -91.82 28.17
CA GLU A 2 -5.47 -90.69 28.24
C GLU A 2 -5.16 -89.97 26.90
N ARG A 3 -5.13 -90.66 25.74
CA ARG A 3 -4.83 -90.01 24.44
C ARG A 3 -5.88 -88.98 24.00
N LYS A 4 -7.14 -89.09 24.47
CA LYS A 4 -8.21 -88.13 24.13
C LYS A 4 -8.16 -86.87 25.02
N GLU A 5 -7.65 -86.97 26.25
CA GLU A 5 -7.42 -85.80 27.11
C GLU A 5 -6.26 -84.96 26.56
N GLN A 6 -5.14 -85.58 26.16
CA GLN A 6 -3.97 -84.89 25.61
C GLN A 6 -4.28 -84.09 24.32
N THR A 7 -5.13 -84.61 23.43
CA THR A 7 -5.52 -83.90 22.20
C THR A 7 -6.43 -82.70 22.47
N GLY A 8 -7.28 -82.80 23.50
CA GLY A 8 -8.11 -81.68 23.96
C GLY A 8 -7.27 -80.51 24.50
N HIS A 9 -6.19 -80.80 25.22
CA HIS A 9 -5.28 -79.77 25.72
C HIS A 9 -4.55 -79.04 24.59
N ILE A 10 -4.01 -79.76 23.60
CA ILE A 10 -3.31 -79.17 22.45
C ILE A 10 -4.25 -78.27 21.63
N CYS A 11 -5.49 -78.71 21.41
CA CYS A 11 -6.49 -77.94 20.68
C CYS A 11 -6.90 -76.65 21.44
N ARG A 12 -6.98 -76.73 22.78
CA ARG A 12 -7.22 -75.54 23.63
C ARG A 12 -6.06 -74.55 23.58
N TRP A 13 -4.80 -75.00 23.62
CA TRP A 13 -3.63 -74.12 23.48
C TRP A 13 -3.56 -73.45 22.10
N MET A 14 -3.90 -74.19 21.04
CA MET A 14 -3.95 -73.65 19.68
C MET A 14 -5.06 -72.61 19.53
N ALA A 15 -6.25 -72.88 20.07
CA ALA A 15 -7.37 -71.94 20.09
C ALA A 15 -7.02 -70.68 20.90
N LEU A 16 -6.36 -70.81 22.05
CA LEU A 16 -5.91 -69.67 22.85
C LEU A 16 -4.89 -68.81 22.09
N GLY A 17 -3.91 -69.42 21.42
CA GLY A 17 -2.94 -68.68 20.61
C GLY A 17 -3.58 -67.89 19.46
N ILE A 18 -4.57 -68.49 18.77
CA ILE A 18 -5.32 -67.82 17.70
C ILE A 18 -6.16 -66.67 18.28
N MET A 19 -6.84 -66.87 19.40
CA MET A 19 -7.63 -65.82 20.06
C MET A 19 -6.74 -64.64 20.50
N THR A 20 -5.56 -64.90 21.08
CA THR A 20 -4.60 -63.86 21.45
C THR A 20 -4.09 -63.11 20.21
N ALA A 21 -3.80 -63.81 19.12
CA ALA A 21 -3.36 -63.16 17.87
C ALA A 21 -4.45 -62.24 17.30
N ILE A 22 -5.72 -62.67 17.30
CA ILE A 22 -6.86 -61.86 16.84
C ILE A 22 -7.01 -60.60 17.72
N VAL A 23 -6.86 -60.73 19.04
CA VAL A 23 -6.92 -59.58 19.97
C VAL A 23 -5.80 -58.60 19.70
N ILE A 24 -4.55 -59.07 19.52
CA ILE A 24 -3.42 -58.20 19.21
C ILE A 24 -3.66 -57.45 17.90
N VAL A 25 -4.09 -58.15 16.84
CA VAL A 25 -4.38 -57.53 15.54
C VAL A 25 -5.54 -56.54 15.64
N GLY A 26 -6.59 -56.85 16.41
CA GLY A 26 -7.69 -55.92 16.66
C GLY A 26 -7.22 -54.66 17.38
N CYS A 27 -6.38 -54.80 18.42
CA CYS A 27 -5.82 -53.69 19.16
C CYS A 27 -4.93 -52.80 18.29
N THR A 28 -4.06 -53.36 17.44
CA THR A 28 -3.20 -52.56 16.55
C THR A 28 -4.01 -51.78 15.52
N ILE A 29 -5.10 -52.36 14.99
CA ILE A 29 -6.02 -51.67 14.07
C ILE A 29 -6.73 -50.52 14.78
N VAL A 30 -7.25 -50.73 16.00
CA VAL A 30 -7.96 -49.68 16.77
C VAL A 30 -7.03 -48.53 17.12
N ILE A 31 -5.80 -48.83 17.58
CA ILE A 31 -4.79 -47.81 17.85
C ILE A 31 -4.51 -47.03 16.56
N GLY A 32 -4.21 -47.71 15.45
CA GLY A 32 -3.95 -47.09 14.15
C GLY A 32 -5.06 -46.17 13.66
N LEU A 33 -6.33 -46.56 13.83
CA LEU A 33 -7.48 -45.72 13.48
C LEU A 33 -7.61 -44.49 14.37
N PHE A 34 -7.33 -44.62 15.67
CA PHE A 34 -7.32 -43.50 16.59
C PHE A 34 -6.20 -42.51 16.24
N GLU A 35 -4.98 -43.01 15.98
CA GLU A 35 -3.85 -42.14 15.56
C GLU A 35 -4.13 -41.44 14.24
N TRP A 36 -4.77 -42.14 13.29
CA TRP A 36 -5.11 -41.58 11.99
C TRP A 36 -6.15 -40.46 12.11
N ARG A 37 -7.19 -40.67 12.93
CA ARG A 37 -8.21 -39.64 13.20
C ARG A 37 -7.60 -38.40 13.83
N ASP A 38 -6.71 -38.59 14.80
CA ASP A 38 -6.07 -37.47 15.51
C ASP A 38 -5.09 -36.72 14.60
N ARG A 39 -4.29 -37.44 13.81
CA ARG A 39 -3.43 -36.84 12.77
C ARG A 39 -4.23 -36.05 11.74
N LYS A 40 -5.38 -36.57 11.30
CA LYS A 40 -6.27 -35.89 10.35
C LYS A 40 -6.80 -34.55 10.87
N GLU A 41 -7.18 -34.48 12.14
CA GLU A 41 -7.65 -33.25 12.77
C GLU A 41 -6.52 -32.21 12.88
N ILE A 42 -5.32 -32.65 13.24
CA ILE A 42 -4.12 -31.81 13.29
C ILE A 42 -3.73 -31.30 11.89
N GLU A 43 -3.79 -32.15 10.86
CA GLU A 43 -3.51 -31.79 9.47
C GLU A 43 -4.49 -30.73 8.93
N CYS A 44 -5.79 -30.87 9.23
CA CYS A 44 -6.81 -29.90 8.81
C CYS A 44 -6.57 -28.52 9.43
N ARG A 45 -6.39 -28.47 10.76
CA ARG A 45 -6.04 -27.21 11.46
C ARG A 45 -4.71 -26.62 10.98
N ASN A 46 -3.75 -27.44 10.60
CA ASN A 46 -2.48 -26.96 10.04
C ASN A 46 -2.66 -26.38 8.63
N ALA A 47 -3.49 -27.00 7.80
CA ALA A 47 -3.83 -26.49 6.48
C ALA A 47 -4.54 -25.12 6.58
N GLU A 48 -5.48 -24.97 7.52
CA GLU A 48 -6.15 -23.69 7.81
C GLU A 48 -5.15 -22.61 8.24
N LEU A 49 -4.25 -22.93 9.17
CA LEU A 49 -3.22 -22.00 9.66
C LEU A 49 -2.27 -21.56 8.54
N HIS A 50 -1.83 -22.50 7.70
CA HIS A 50 -0.95 -22.22 6.56
C HIS A 50 -1.65 -21.39 5.49
N GLN A 51 -2.90 -21.72 5.16
CA GLN A 51 -3.70 -20.98 4.20
C GLN A 51 -3.87 -19.53 4.66
N TRP A 52 -4.17 -19.34 5.94
CA TRP A 52 -4.34 -18.01 6.48
C TRP A 52 -3.02 -17.20 6.49
N ARG A 53 -1.86 -17.82 6.80
CA ARG A 53 -0.55 -17.15 6.70
C ARG A 53 -0.29 -16.67 5.28
N LYS A 54 -0.62 -17.52 4.30
CA LYS A 54 -0.51 -17.17 2.89
C LYS A 54 -1.38 -15.96 2.57
N ASN A 55 -2.63 -15.94 3.02
CA ASN A 55 -3.55 -14.82 2.79
C ASN A 55 -3.03 -13.50 3.40
N VAL A 56 -2.50 -13.51 4.63
CA VAL A 56 -1.94 -12.30 5.26
C VAL A 56 -0.66 -11.83 4.55
N HIS A 57 0.19 -12.76 4.15
CA HIS A 57 1.40 -12.41 3.39
C HIS A 57 1.06 -11.77 2.05
N ASP A 58 0.09 -12.36 1.34
CA ASP A 58 -0.41 -11.87 0.07
C ASP A 58 -1.05 -10.48 0.22
N LEU A 59 -1.85 -10.27 1.28
CA LEU A 59 -2.43 -8.96 1.60
C LEU A 59 -1.33 -7.91 1.82
N ASN A 60 -0.29 -8.24 2.59
CA ASN A 60 0.83 -7.32 2.85
C ASN A 60 1.59 -6.98 1.56
N LEU A 61 1.72 -7.93 0.63
CA LEU A 61 2.36 -7.71 -0.66
C LEU A 61 1.56 -6.71 -1.51
N HIS A 62 0.25 -6.89 -1.63
CA HIS A 62 -0.62 -5.98 -2.39
C HIS A 62 -0.73 -4.59 -1.74
N ILE A 63 -0.73 -4.50 -0.41
CA ILE A 63 -0.65 -3.20 0.28
C ILE A 63 0.69 -2.50 0.01
N THR A 64 1.79 -3.24 -0.06
CA THR A 64 3.11 -2.69 -0.41
C THR A 64 3.12 -2.18 -1.85
N GLU A 65 2.51 -2.92 -2.76
CA GLU A 65 2.36 -2.53 -4.16
C GLU A 65 1.48 -1.28 -4.31
N LEU A 66 0.36 -1.17 -3.58
CA LEU A 66 -0.41 0.07 -3.46
C LEU A 66 0.43 1.24 -2.94
N SER A 67 1.34 1.00 -1.99
CA SER A 67 2.24 2.05 -1.51
C SER A 67 3.19 2.51 -2.61
N LEU A 68 3.78 1.57 -3.36
CA LEU A 68 4.71 1.85 -4.46
C LEU A 68 4.02 2.63 -5.59
N LEU A 69 2.84 2.19 -6.03
CA LEU A 69 2.06 2.91 -7.04
C LEU A 69 1.72 4.33 -6.55
N GLY A 70 1.37 4.47 -5.27
CA GLY A 70 1.09 5.77 -4.65
C GLY A 70 2.28 6.72 -4.55
N GLU A 71 3.52 6.21 -4.51
CA GLU A 71 4.73 7.05 -4.53
C GLU A 71 4.94 7.71 -5.90
N MET A 72 4.45 7.09 -6.97
CA MET A 72 4.57 7.59 -8.35
C MET A 72 3.43 8.55 -8.74
N VAL A 73 2.64 9.04 -7.77
CA VAL A 73 1.45 9.89 -8.01
C VAL A 73 1.72 11.15 -8.83
N ALA A 74 2.95 11.66 -8.80
CA ALA A 74 3.35 12.84 -9.57
C ALA A 74 3.29 12.61 -11.10
N ASP A 75 3.49 11.37 -11.55
CA ASP A 75 3.58 10.99 -12.97
C ASP A 75 2.33 10.24 -13.46
N TRP A 76 1.29 10.12 -12.63
CA TRP A 76 0.10 9.33 -12.94
C TRP A 76 -0.68 9.82 -14.17
N ASP A 77 -0.97 8.89 -15.06
CA ASP A 77 -1.94 9.05 -16.14
C ASP A 77 -3.31 8.45 -15.77
N SER A 78 -4.22 8.28 -16.75
CA SER A 78 -5.53 7.65 -16.50
C SER A 78 -5.46 6.14 -16.25
N THR A 79 -4.47 5.48 -16.83
CA THR A 79 -4.17 4.05 -16.68
C THR A 79 -3.71 3.78 -15.26
N ASP A 80 -2.76 4.57 -14.75
CA ASP A 80 -2.21 4.40 -13.39
C ASP A 80 -3.29 4.55 -12.31
N VAL A 81 -4.22 5.50 -12.50
CA VAL A 81 -5.37 5.68 -11.59
C VAL A 81 -6.27 4.44 -11.59
N ASN A 82 -6.48 3.83 -12.75
CA ASN A 82 -7.31 2.62 -12.85
C ASN A 82 -6.59 1.38 -12.30
N GLU A 83 -5.27 1.27 -12.52
CA GLU A 83 -4.44 0.22 -11.95
C GLU A 83 -4.45 0.29 -10.42
N TYR A 84 -4.22 1.48 -9.85
CA TYR A 84 -4.33 1.70 -8.41
C TYR A 84 -5.73 1.33 -7.88
N HIS A 85 -6.79 1.74 -8.57
CA HIS A 85 -8.16 1.42 -8.17
C HIS A 85 -8.45 -0.08 -8.19
N SER A 86 -8.01 -0.76 -9.25
CA SER A 86 -8.18 -2.21 -9.39
C SER A 86 -7.46 -2.97 -8.28
N LEU A 87 -6.21 -2.60 -8.00
CA LEU A 87 -5.42 -3.21 -6.94
C LEU A 87 -6.03 -2.94 -5.55
N ARG A 88 -6.61 -1.74 -5.34
CA ARG A 88 -7.33 -1.43 -4.10
C ARG A 88 -8.55 -2.32 -3.91
N LEU A 89 -9.33 -2.58 -4.96
CA LEU A 89 -10.48 -3.47 -4.90
C LEU A 89 -10.08 -4.93 -4.64
N GLU A 90 -8.93 -5.36 -5.16
CA GLU A 90 -8.37 -6.67 -4.84
C GLU A 90 -8.01 -6.77 -3.35
N VAL A 91 -7.34 -5.75 -2.80
CA VAL A 91 -7.05 -5.66 -1.36
C VAL A 91 -8.33 -5.67 -0.51
N ASP A 92 -9.38 -4.93 -0.91
CA ASP A 92 -10.67 -4.94 -0.22
C ASP A 92 -11.27 -6.36 -0.18
N SER A 93 -11.21 -7.10 -1.29
CA SER A 93 -11.68 -8.49 -1.41
C SER A 93 -10.87 -9.45 -0.52
N MET A 94 -9.55 -9.26 -0.48
CA MET A 94 -8.65 -10.06 0.38
C MET A 94 -8.94 -9.82 1.87
N LEU A 95 -9.22 -8.56 2.25
CA LEU A 95 -9.60 -8.19 3.61
C LEU A 95 -10.93 -8.82 4.03
N GLU A 96 -11.89 -8.95 3.11
CA GLU A 96 -13.13 -9.70 3.35
C GLU A 96 -12.86 -11.20 3.56
N GLY A 97 -11.95 -11.78 2.79
CA GLY A 97 -11.52 -13.17 2.95
C GLY A 97 -10.86 -13.48 4.30
N ILE A 98 -10.24 -12.48 4.94
CA ILE A 98 -9.58 -12.60 6.25
C ILE A 98 -10.54 -12.33 7.42
N ALA A 99 -11.74 -11.78 7.16
CA ALA A 99 -12.74 -11.41 8.16
C ALA A 99 -13.28 -12.60 9.00
N GLY A 100 -12.99 -13.84 8.61
CA GLY A 100 -13.33 -15.03 9.42
C GLY A 100 -12.55 -15.15 10.73
N ILE A 101 -11.43 -14.42 10.87
CA ILE A 101 -10.50 -14.51 12.02
C ILE A 101 -10.24 -13.13 12.65
N CYS A 102 -10.29 -12.06 11.87
CA CYS A 102 -10.15 -10.67 12.34
C CYS A 102 -11.54 -10.03 12.55
N PRO A 103 -11.73 -9.16 13.56
CA PRO A 103 -12.96 -8.38 13.68
C PRO A 103 -13.27 -7.62 12.40
N LYS A 104 -14.52 -7.69 11.94
CA LYS A 104 -14.96 -7.06 10.69
C LYS A 104 -14.74 -5.56 10.71
N GLU A 105 -14.86 -4.95 11.89
CA GLU A 105 -14.64 -3.51 12.11
C GLU A 105 -13.22 -3.07 11.75
N ASP A 106 -12.21 -3.94 11.95
CA ASP A 106 -10.82 -3.64 11.65
C ASP A 106 -10.57 -3.70 10.13
N SER A 107 -11.10 -4.72 9.45
CA SER A 107 -11.05 -4.82 7.98
C SER A 107 -11.77 -3.65 7.32
N ASP A 108 -13.00 -3.34 7.75
CA ASP A 108 -13.80 -2.22 7.20
C ASP A 108 -13.08 -0.87 7.38
N THR A 109 -12.37 -0.71 8.50
CA THR A 109 -11.55 0.49 8.78
C THR A 109 -10.40 0.61 7.80
N ILE A 110 -9.72 -0.48 7.46
CA ILE A 110 -8.63 -0.49 6.48
C ILE A 110 -9.18 -0.15 5.09
N CYS A 111 -10.25 -0.79 4.64
CA CYS A 111 -10.88 -0.51 3.33
C CYS A 111 -11.26 0.97 3.20
N ARG A 112 -11.86 1.55 4.24
CA ARG A 112 -12.20 2.98 4.26
C ARG A 112 -10.96 3.88 4.19
N LEU A 113 -9.92 3.58 4.97
CA LEU A 113 -8.68 4.36 4.93
C LEU A 113 -7.96 4.27 3.57
N LEU A 114 -8.00 3.11 2.92
CA LEU A 114 -7.47 2.92 1.56
C LEU A 114 -8.28 3.72 0.53
N ALA A 115 -9.60 3.75 0.64
CA ALA A 115 -10.45 4.58 -0.23
C ALA A 115 -10.18 6.09 -0.02
N GLU A 116 -10.00 6.52 1.22
CA GLU A 116 -9.62 7.91 1.54
C GLU A 116 -8.23 8.26 0.98
N LYS A 117 -7.25 7.35 1.10
CA LYS A 117 -5.91 7.51 0.53
C LYS A 117 -5.97 7.61 -0.99
N GLU A 118 -6.74 6.75 -1.65
CA GLU A 118 -6.93 6.78 -3.10
C GLU A 118 -7.49 8.13 -3.57
N GLN A 119 -8.46 8.69 -2.85
CA GLN A 119 -9.01 10.00 -3.16
C GLN A 119 -7.96 11.11 -3.01
N LEU A 120 -7.18 11.10 -1.92
CA LEU A 120 -6.10 12.06 -1.73
C LEU A 120 -5.03 11.97 -2.82
N LEU A 121 -4.71 10.77 -3.31
CA LEU A 121 -3.76 10.61 -4.42
C LEU A 121 -4.31 11.21 -5.72
N ARG A 122 -5.60 11.05 -6.00
CA ARG A 122 -6.26 11.74 -7.13
C ARG A 122 -6.20 13.26 -6.97
N ASP A 123 -6.45 13.78 -5.77
CA ASP A 123 -6.39 15.21 -5.50
C ASP A 123 -4.95 15.76 -5.69
N ILE A 124 -3.91 15.00 -5.31
CA ILE A 124 -2.50 15.35 -5.57
C ILE A 124 -2.22 15.39 -7.06
N LYS A 125 -2.63 14.37 -7.81
CA LYS A 125 -2.45 14.31 -9.26
C LYS A 125 -3.06 15.54 -9.93
N ASP A 126 -4.31 15.87 -9.63
CA ASP A 126 -5.00 17.00 -10.22
C ASP A 126 -4.32 18.34 -9.86
N ALA A 127 -3.89 18.49 -8.60
CA ALA A 127 -3.15 19.66 -8.16
C ALA A 127 -1.78 19.81 -8.83
N MET A 128 -1.08 18.69 -9.09
CA MET A 128 0.20 18.67 -9.80
C MET A 128 0.03 19.03 -11.29
N GLN A 129 -1.02 18.54 -11.94
CA GLN A 129 -1.34 18.93 -13.32
C GLN A 129 -1.63 20.43 -13.44
N ASP A 130 -2.39 20.99 -12.49
CA ASP A 130 -2.68 22.42 -12.40
C ASP A 130 -1.41 23.28 -12.19
N LEU A 131 -0.46 22.78 -11.40
CA LEU A 131 0.83 23.43 -11.15
C LEU A 131 1.69 23.40 -12.41
N ASN A 132 1.80 22.24 -13.08
CA ASN A 132 2.53 22.07 -14.34
C ASN A 132 1.98 22.97 -15.45
N ALA A 133 0.65 23.03 -15.63
CA ALA A 133 0.02 23.90 -16.61
C ALA A 133 0.28 25.40 -16.33
N THR A 134 0.39 25.79 -15.06
CA THR A 134 0.74 27.15 -14.66
C THR A 134 2.22 27.46 -14.93
N GLN A 135 3.10 26.48 -14.70
CA GLN A 135 4.54 26.59 -14.98
C GLN A 135 4.84 26.62 -16.48
N GLU A 136 4.13 25.85 -17.31
CA GLU A 136 4.26 25.88 -18.76
C GLU A 136 3.88 27.25 -19.33
N LYS A 137 2.76 27.82 -18.88
CA LYS A 137 2.35 29.19 -19.24
C LYS A 137 3.40 30.22 -18.82
N LEU A 138 3.98 30.09 -17.62
CA LEU A 138 5.06 30.98 -17.18
C LEU A 138 6.30 30.85 -18.07
N THR A 139 6.70 29.63 -18.41
CA THR A 139 7.89 29.34 -19.22
C THR A 139 7.73 29.79 -20.68
N ALA A 140 6.50 29.80 -21.21
CA ALA A 140 6.19 30.30 -22.55
C ALA A 140 6.07 31.83 -22.62
N GLU A 141 5.50 32.46 -21.58
CA GLU A 141 5.19 33.90 -21.59
C GLU A 141 6.41 34.76 -21.21
N VAL A 142 7.28 34.27 -20.32
CA VAL A 142 8.47 34.98 -19.88
C VAL A 142 9.42 35.31 -21.04
N PRO A 143 9.78 34.38 -21.95
CA PRO A 143 10.59 34.68 -23.13
C PRO A 143 9.86 35.58 -24.14
N ARG A 144 8.55 35.41 -24.29
CA ARG A 144 7.73 36.20 -25.23
C ARG A 144 7.72 37.69 -24.88
N ILE A 145 7.56 38.01 -23.60
CA ILE A 145 7.61 39.38 -23.10
C ILE A 145 9.02 39.96 -23.25
N VAL A 146 10.07 39.16 -23.02
CA VAL A 146 11.47 39.57 -23.21
C VAL A 146 11.80 39.82 -24.69
N GLU A 147 11.33 38.97 -25.60
CA GLU A 147 11.52 39.07 -27.05
C GLU A 147 10.73 40.21 -27.70
N GLN A 148 9.45 40.40 -27.33
CA GLN A 148 8.65 41.54 -27.79
C GLN A 148 9.30 42.86 -27.40
N ASN A 149 9.85 42.95 -26.18
CA ASN A 149 10.53 44.14 -25.71
C ASN A 149 11.83 44.43 -26.49
N LYS A 150 12.63 43.40 -26.76
CA LYS A 150 13.86 43.51 -27.58
C LYS A 150 13.54 43.93 -29.02
N THR A 151 12.42 43.48 -29.56
CA THR A 151 11.96 43.78 -30.92
C THR A 151 11.33 45.16 -31.03
N GLU A 152 10.53 45.60 -30.06
CA GLU A 152 10.00 46.97 -29.98
C GLU A 152 11.12 48.00 -29.74
N SER A 153 12.07 47.70 -28.85
CA SER A 153 13.25 48.54 -28.65
C SER A 153 14.09 48.68 -29.92
N LYS A 154 14.20 47.62 -30.73
CA LYS A 154 14.84 47.68 -32.06
C LYS A 154 14.00 48.48 -33.06
N ARG A 155 12.68 48.28 -33.12
CA ARG A 155 11.79 49.02 -34.04
C ARG A 155 11.77 50.51 -33.78
N LEU A 156 11.85 50.94 -32.51
CA LEU A 156 11.95 52.36 -32.15
C LEU A 156 13.33 52.97 -32.45
N SER A 157 14.40 52.16 -32.48
CA SER A 157 15.74 52.62 -32.92
C SER A 157 15.88 52.77 -34.45
N ALA A 158 14.97 52.16 -35.22
CA ALA A 158 15.00 52.13 -36.69
C ALA A 158 14.00 53.10 -37.37
N MET A 159 13.28 53.93 -36.62
CA MET A 159 12.36 54.93 -37.19
C MET A 159 13.17 56.10 -37.78
N PRO A 160 13.02 56.46 -39.08
CA PRO A 160 13.79 57.54 -39.69
C PRO A 160 13.41 58.89 -39.08
N GLN A 161 14.37 59.62 -38.50
CA GLN A 161 14.19 61.02 -38.14
C GLN A 161 13.90 61.83 -39.42
N GLN A 162 12.64 62.23 -39.60
CA GLN A 162 12.25 63.14 -40.69
C GLN A 162 13.01 64.47 -40.61
N ALA A 163 13.40 64.94 -41.79
CA ALA A 163 14.33 66.02 -42.07
C ALA A 163 13.94 67.39 -41.50
N LYS A 164 14.94 68.15 -41.02
CA LYS A 164 14.83 69.58 -40.67
C LYS A 164 15.03 70.47 -41.91
N PRO A 165 14.26 71.56 -42.10
CA PRO A 165 14.71 72.67 -42.94
C PRO A 165 15.61 73.65 -42.16
N LYS A 166 16.60 74.22 -42.85
CA LYS A 166 17.56 75.23 -42.37
C LYS A 166 16.91 76.61 -42.23
N LYS A 167 17.16 77.34 -41.12
CA LYS A 167 17.91 78.63 -41.06
C LYS A 167 17.71 79.39 -39.72
N ARG A 168 18.85 79.90 -39.22
CA ARG A 168 19.12 81.17 -38.49
C ARG A 168 18.53 81.42 -37.09
N GLY A 169 19.40 81.89 -36.19
CA GLY A 169 19.03 82.74 -35.05
C GLY A 169 19.98 82.66 -33.86
N PHE A 170 20.78 83.70 -33.64
CA PHE A 170 21.93 83.79 -32.72
C PHE A 170 21.55 84.06 -31.23
N PHE A 171 20.35 83.70 -30.76
CA PHE A 171 19.93 83.98 -29.37
C PHE A 171 19.00 82.90 -28.79
N SER A 172 19.55 81.77 -28.36
CA SER A 172 18.74 80.76 -27.62
C SER A 172 19.46 80.15 -26.42
N ARG A 173 20.58 80.74 -25.97
CA ARG A 173 21.37 80.26 -24.83
C ARG A 173 20.78 80.60 -23.45
N LEU A 174 19.49 80.96 -23.33
CA LEU A 174 18.93 81.36 -22.04
C LEU A 174 17.53 80.86 -21.70
N PHE A 175 16.98 79.87 -22.40
CA PHE A 175 15.81 79.12 -21.91
C PHE A 175 15.94 77.65 -22.28
N GLY A 176 16.44 76.86 -21.32
CA GLY A 176 16.43 75.40 -21.37
C GLY A 176 14.99 74.89 -21.28
N LYS A 177 14.35 74.72 -22.43
CA LYS A 177 13.08 74.00 -22.53
C LYS A 177 13.36 72.49 -22.58
N LYS A 178 13.29 71.85 -21.42
CA LYS A 178 13.38 70.39 -21.26
C LYS A 178 11.96 69.80 -21.36
N GLU A 179 11.44 69.67 -22.57
CA GLU A 179 10.27 68.84 -22.88
C GLU A 179 10.75 67.69 -23.76
N ASN A 180 10.20 66.48 -23.54
CA ASN A 180 10.46 65.19 -24.24
C ASN A 180 11.24 64.10 -23.46
N ALA A 181 11.33 64.17 -22.13
CA ALA A 181 11.79 63.02 -21.31
C ALA A 181 10.67 62.30 -20.54
N VAL A 182 9.50 62.95 -20.40
CA VAL A 182 8.41 62.49 -19.52
C VAL A 182 7.60 61.35 -20.14
N THR A 183 7.42 61.32 -21.46
CA THR A 183 6.57 60.30 -22.11
C THR A 183 7.25 58.94 -22.27
N THR A 184 8.57 58.90 -22.45
CA THR A 184 9.34 57.65 -22.60
C THR A 184 9.65 57.01 -21.23
N GLY A 185 9.94 57.83 -20.20
CA GLY A 185 10.17 57.35 -18.83
C GLY A 185 8.90 56.81 -18.15
N ASN A 186 7.75 57.45 -18.36
CA ASN A 186 6.47 56.99 -17.80
C ASN A 186 5.97 55.69 -18.45
N ARG A 187 6.31 55.45 -19.73
CA ARG A 187 5.96 54.19 -20.42
C ARG A 187 6.85 53.04 -19.98
N LEU A 188 8.16 53.25 -19.89
CA LEU A 188 9.12 52.23 -19.45
C LEU A 188 8.84 51.80 -17.99
N THR A 189 8.48 52.75 -17.12
CA THR A 189 8.05 52.47 -15.74
C THR A 189 6.65 51.85 -15.63
N GLN A 190 5.73 52.13 -16.55
CA GLN A 190 4.44 51.44 -16.63
C GLN A 190 4.64 49.96 -17.04
N THR A 191 5.56 49.69 -17.95
CA THR A 191 5.91 48.34 -18.41
C THR A 191 6.65 47.54 -17.34
N GLU A 192 7.58 48.14 -16.60
CA GLU A 192 8.22 47.53 -15.44
C GLU A 192 7.21 47.22 -14.33
N LYS A 193 6.23 48.11 -14.09
CA LYS A 193 5.12 47.87 -13.16
C LYS A 193 4.21 46.73 -13.61
N MET A 194 3.92 46.62 -14.91
CA MET A 194 3.13 45.50 -15.43
C MET A 194 3.88 44.17 -15.31
N LEU A 195 5.18 44.15 -15.59
CA LEU A 195 6.00 42.94 -15.55
C LEU A 195 6.25 42.47 -14.11
N THR A 196 6.48 43.40 -13.18
CA THR A 196 6.56 43.11 -11.73
C THR A 196 5.22 42.66 -11.16
N ASN A 197 4.09 43.27 -11.56
CA ASN A 197 2.76 42.87 -11.11
C ASN A 197 2.36 41.48 -11.65
N LEU A 198 2.66 41.19 -12.92
CA LEU A 198 2.42 39.88 -13.52
C LEU A 198 3.29 38.80 -12.85
N ASN A 199 4.58 39.07 -12.66
CA ASN A 199 5.48 38.18 -11.95
C ASN A 199 4.99 37.92 -10.52
N GLN A 200 4.60 38.97 -9.79
CA GLN A 200 4.10 38.84 -8.41
C GLN A 200 2.78 38.08 -8.33
N THR A 201 1.86 38.26 -9.30
CA THR A 201 0.57 37.56 -9.35
C THR A 201 0.75 36.08 -9.70
N VAL A 202 1.62 35.76 -10.66
CA VAL A 202 1.87 34.38 -11.08
C VAL A 202 2.69 33.62 -10.05
N VAL A 203 3.72 34.25 -9.44
CA VAL A 203 4.48 33.69 -8.31
C VAL A 203 3.57 33.48 -7.09
N ALA A 204 2.66 34.41 -6.79
CA ALA A 204 1.68 34.23 -5.72
C ALA A 204 0.73 33.05 -6.00
N LYS A 205 0.27 32.88 -7.24
CA LYS A 205 -0.57 31.75 -7.65
C LYS A 205 0.17 30.41 -7.53
N HIS A 206 1.44 30.35 -7.97
CA HIS A 206 2.30 29.19 -7.81
C HIS A 206 2.52 28.83 -6.32
N HIS A 207 2.83 29.82 -5.46
CA HIS A 207 2.95 29.59 -4.02
C HIS A 207 1.63 29.17 -3.35
N GLN A 208 0.48 29.62 -3.87
CA GLN A 208 -0.82 29.17 -3.37
C GLN A 208 -1.13 27.72 -3.76
N GLN A 209 -0.83 27.31 -5.00
CA GLN A 209 -1.02 25.93 -5.45
C GLN A 209 -0.03 24.97 -4.77
N SER A 210 1.24 25.37 -4.61
CA SER A 210 2.23 24.59 -3.88
C SER A 210 1.82 24.36 -2.41
N ARG A 211 1.24 25.37 -1.75
CA ARG A 211 0.69 25.19 -0.39
C ARG A 211 -0.43 24.16 -0.33
N LYS A 212 -1.34 24.14 -1.30
CA LYS A 212 -2.41 23.12 -1.37
C LYS A 212 -1.83 21.70 -1.49
N VAL A 213 -0.81 21.50 -2.33
CA VAL A 213 -0.14 20.19 -2.46
C VAL A 213 0.47 19.75 -1.13
N VAL A 214 1.11 20.67 -0.39
CA VAL A 214 1.67 20.38 0.94
C VAL A 214 0.58 19.98 1.93
N GLU A 215 -0.55 20.69 1.98
CA GLU A 215 -1.68 20.33 2.85
C GLU A 215 -2.25 18.93 2.54
N ILE A 216 -2.34 18.57 1.25
CA ILE A 216 -2.78 17.22 0.85
C ILE A 216 -1.74 16.17 1.24
N LEU A 217 -0.45 16.47 1.11
CA LEU A 217 0.64 15.57 1.50
C LEU A 217 0.66 15.30 3.02
N ASP A 218 0.40 16.32 3.83
CA ASP A 218 0.25 16.17 5.28
C ASP A 218 -0.94 15.25 5.63
N SER A 219 -2.08 15.43 4.94
CA SER A 219 -3.25 14.55 5.08
C SER A 219 -2.94 13.10 4.66
N LEU A 220 -2.18 12.92 3.57
CA LEU A 220 -1.74 11.62 3.09
C LEU A 220 -0.82 10.93 4.10
N GLY A 221 0.07 11.69 4.76
CA GLY A 221 0.92 11.21 5.85
C GLY A 221 0.10 10.67 7.02
N ASN A 222 -0.92 11.42 7.46
CA ASN A 222 -1.84 10.98 8.52
C ASN A 222 -2.61 9.70 8.14
N ARG A 223 -3.03 9.56 6.88
CA ARG A 223 -3.71 8.34 6.39
C ARG A 223 -2.76 7.16 6.32
N ASN A 224 -1.53 7.34 5.85
CA ASN A 224 -0.50 6.29 5.87
C ASN A 224 -0.21 5.79 7.29
N GLU A 225 -0.11 6.71 8.26
CA GLU A 225 0.07 6.34 9.67
C GLU A 225 -1.13 5.53 10.19
N GLY A 226 -2.35 5.96 9.84
CA GLY A 226 -3.59 5.24 10.19
C GLY A 226 -3.65 3.83 9.60
N ILE A 227 -3.33 3.68 8.31
CA ILE A 227 -3.29 2.39 7.62
C ILE A 227 -2.24 1.48 8.29
N ASN A 228 -1.02 1.98 8.51
CA ASN A 228 0.04 1.20 9.13
C ASN A 228 -0.33 0.75 10.55
N LYS A 229 -0.95 1.60 11.36
CA LYS A 229 -1.43 1.22 12.71
C LYS A 229 -2.46 0.10 12.66
N GLN A 230 -3.44 0.19 11.75
CA GLN A 230 -4.47 -0.85 11.61
C GLN A 230 -3.90 -2.14 11.05
N LEU A 231 -3.00 -2.07 10.07
CA LEU A 231 -2.33 -3.24 9.53
C LEU A 231 -1.50 -3.96 10.60
N GLN A 232 -0.76 -3.21 11.42
CA GLN A 232 -0.04 -3.77 12.58
C GLN A 232 -0.99 -4.45 13.57
N LYS A 233 -2.20 -3.92 13.79
CA LYS A 233 -3.21 -4.56 14.63
C LYS A 233 -3.67 -5.88 14.03
N VAL A 234 -3.96 -5.91 12.73
CA VAL A 234 -4.33 -7.14 12.01
C VAL A 234 -3.21 -8.17 12.12
N ILE A 235 -1.95 -7.78 11.90
CA ILE A 235 -0.74 -8.62 12.05
C ILE A 235 -0.55 -9.12 13.50
N SER A 236 -0.88 -8.31 14.50
CA SER A 236 -0.76 -8.74 15.90
C SER A 236 -1.83 -9.78 16.27
N ILE A 237 -3.08 -9.60 15.83
CA ILE A 237 -4.16 -10.58 16.02
C ILE A 237 -3.80 -11.89 15.32
N ALA A 238 -3.24 -11.74 14.13
CA ALA A 238 -2.62 -12.77 13.33
C ALA A 238 -1.62 -13.62 14.12
N ASP A 239 -0.58 -12.99 14.65
CA ASP A 239 0.48 -13.66 15.40
C ASP A 239 -0.06 -14.33 16.68
N GLU A 240 -0.98 -13.68 17.38
CA GLU A 240 -1.59 -14.24 18.59
C GLU A 240 -2.39 -15.52 18.29
N ASN A 241 -3.12 -15.55 17.18
CA ASN A 241 -3.86 -16.75 16.75
C ASN A 241 -2.90 -17.87 16.33
N VAL A 242 -1.76 -17.54 15.72
CA VAL A 242 -0.71 -18.51 15.41
C VAL A 242 -0.11 -19.08 16.68
N ASP A 243 0.25 -18.25 17.64
CA ASP A 243 0.82 -18.68 18.92
C ASP A 243 -0.15 -19.56 19.71
N LYS A 244 -1.44 -19.19 19.74
CA LYS A 244 -2.49 -20.04 20.32
C LYS A 244 -2.57 -21.38 19.59
N GLY A 245 -2.56 -21.37 18.26
CA GLY A 245 -2.56 -22.56 17.42
C GLY A 245 -1.36 -23.48 17.69
N ILE A 246 -0.16 -22.92 17.80
CA ILE A 246 1.08 -23.63 18.17
C ILE A 246 0.96 -24.24 19.57
N LYS A 247 0.57 -23.47 20.58
CA LYS A 247 0.42 -23.96 21.96
C LYS A 247 -0.62 -25.07 22.10
N VAL A 248 -1.68 -25.02 21.30
CA VAL A 248 -2.66 -26.12 21.25
C VAL A 248 -2.01 -27.37 20.63
N ARG A 249 -1.22 -27.22 19.55
CA ARG A 249 -0.49 -28.36 18.95
C ARG A 249 0.51 -28.98 19.93
N GLU A 250 1.30 -28.17 20.62
CA GLU A 250 2.27 -28.66 21.61
C GLU A 250 1.57 -29.48 22.71
N ARG A 251 0.40 -29.04 23.17
CA ARG A 251 -0.41 -29.80 24.14
C ARG A 251 -0.98 -31.09 23.56
N GLN A 252 -1.48 -31.08 22.32
CA GLN A 252 -1.98 -32.28 21.66
C GLN A 252 -0.87 -33.32 21.44
N ILE A 253 0.32 -32.89 21.02
CA ILE A 253 1.49 -33.76 20.88
C ILE A 253 1.88 -34.35 22.24
N ALA A 254 1.94 -33.52 23.29
CA ALA A 254 2.26 -34.00 24.64
C ALA A 254 1.23 -34.99 25.19
N ASP A 255 -0.07 -34.76 24.94
CA ASP A 255 -1.15 -35.68 25.36
C ASP A 255 -1.10 -37.00 24.58
N LEU A 256 -0.86 -36.94 23.27
CA LEU A 256 -0.63 -38.13 22.45
C LEU A 256 0.57 -38.94 22.96
N GLU A 257 1.72 -38.32 23.17
CA GLU A 257 2.92 -38.99 23.69
C GLU A 257 2.67 -39.66 25.04
N GLY A 258 1.95 -38.98 25.94
CA GLY A 258 1.53 -39.55 27.23
C GLY A 258 0.57 -40.73 27.08
N ASN A 259 -0.45 -40.60 26.25
CA ASN A 259 -1.47 -41.62 26.04
C ASN A 259 -0.90 -42.87 25.34
N TYR A 260 -0.09 -42.73 24.30
CA TYR A 260 0.56 -43.87 23.65
C TYR A 260 1.42 -44.64 24.63
N THR A 261 2.20 -43.95 25.46
CA THR A 261 3.02 -44.59 26.49
C THR A 261 2.17 -45.45 27.42
N TYR A 262 1.00 -44.96 27.85
CA TYR A 262 0.08 -45.71 28.69
C TYR A 262 -0.57 -46.91 27.99
N TYR A 263 -1.01 -46.75 26.73
CA TYR A 263 -1.58 -47.84 25.92
C TYR A 263 -0.56 -48.95 25.65
N TYR A 264 0.68 -48.61 25.32
CA TYR A 264 1.76 -49.59 25.10
C TYR A 264 2.08 -50.36 26.39
N ILE A 265 2.18 -49.68 27.53
CA ILE A 265 2.41 -50.33 28.84
C ILE A 265 1.24 -51.24 29.22
N GLY A 266 -0.01 -50.80 29.03
CA GLY A 266 -1.21 -51.60 29.33
C GLY A 266 -1.36 -52.82 28.42
N MET A 267 -1.01 -52.69 27.14
CA MET A 267 -1.02 -53.78 26.16
C MET A 267 0.07 -54.83 26.48
N ILE A 268 1.30 -54.40 26.77
CA ILE A 268 2.38 -55.31 27.20
C ILE A 268 1.99 -56.01 28.52
N GLY A 269 1.44 -55.27 29.49
CA GLY A 269 0.99 -55.83 30.76
C GLY A 269 -0.13 -56.86 30.63
N SER A 270 -0.99 -56.74 29.61
CA SER A 270 -2.08 -57.69 29.34
C SER A 270 -1.63 -58.94 28.57
N ILE A 271 -0.49 -58.86 27.88
CA ILE A 271 0.14 -59.99 27.17
C ILE A 271 1.00 -60.84 28.12
N VAL A 272 1.57 -60.22 29.17
CA VAL A 272 2.46 -60.87 30.15
C VAL A 272 1.70 -61.57 31.28
N ARG A 273 0.39 -61.32 31.43
CA ARG A 273 -0.45 -61.87 32.50
C ARG A 273 -1.27 -63.08 32.03
#